data_AF-A0A917JYF3-F1
#
_entry.id   AF-A0A917JYF3-F1
#
_cell.length_a   1.000
_cell.length_b   1.000
_cell.length_c   1.000
_cell.angle_alpha   90.00
_cell.angle_beta   90.00
_cell.angle_gamma   90.00
#
_symmetry.space_group_name_H-M   'P 1'
#
loop_
_entity.id
_entity.type
_entity.pdbx_description
1 polymer ?
#
loop_
_entity_poly.entity_id
_entity_poly.type
_entity_poly.pdbx_seq_one_letter_code
_entity_poly.pdbx_strand_id
1 'polypeptide(L)'
;MKKLLRLEVKQNLRRPPRVYVKSADLKTSYGSFNVDNIEGFDGWDKLSIGQKVELKQFMQNVKAVYDHLAPSPANALTDFRFRLPYEFMELLERIEIICHENDVELNIFDSMITSIIQQMKIAVSKLSGESKEHALELLDKANLAHYQKIDYSNQIKAIFSELQAVHNRSEKLHQKAINLFDKDKSYSPMAIKGMAQGETTPSKWLVSCAIDILIDERKESLESMLSADDLFMLWAKPLLQSTLSKENIFDRATSIDSTNQIKNKLQKLQQI
;
A
#
# COMPACT_ATOMS: atom_id res chain seq x y z
N MET A 1 25.50 6.08 7.75
CA MET A 1 24.83 5.77 9.03
C MET A 1 25.75 4.92 9.91
N LYS A 2 25.92 5.27 11.18
CA LYS A 2 26.50 4.37 12.17
C LYS A 2 25.36 3.46 12.64
N LYS A 3 25.32 2.22 12.15
CA LYS A 3 24.31 1.22 12.59
C LYS A 3 24.25 1.22 14.11
N LEU A 4 23.07 1.37 14.71
CA LEU A 4 22.91 1.32 16.17
C LEU A 4 22.74 -0.13 16.61
N LEU A 5 22.11 -0.95 15.75
CA LEU A 5 21.89 -2.37 15.95
C LEU A 5 22.66 -3.23 14.95
N ARG A 6 23.01 -4.43 15.41
CA ARG A 6 23.45 -5.54 14.57
C ARG A 6 22.41 -6.64 14.67
N LEU A 7 21.74 -6.88 13.55
CA LEU A 7 20.65 -7.83 13.41
C LEU A 7 21.18 -9.09 12.72
N GLU A 8 21.32 -10.17 13.48
CA GLU A 8 21.86 -11.44 12.98
C GLU A 8 20.75 -12.46 12.78
N VAL A 9 20.51 -12.84 11.53
CA VAL A 9 19.55 -13.90 11.19
C VAL A 9 20.27 -15.24 11.28
N LYS A 10 19.86 -16.11 12.20
CA LYS A 10 20.32 -17.51 12.26
C LYS A 10 19.26 -18.44 11.72
N GLN A 11 19.66 -19.23 10.73
CA GLN A 11 18.83 -20.25 10.11
C GLN A 11 18.69 -21.48 11.01
N ASN A 12 17.53 -22.14 10.92
CA ASN A 12 17.28 -23.44 11.52
C ASN A 12 16.53 -24.31 10.52
N LEU A 13 17.02 -25.52 10.25
CA LEU A 13 16.40 -26.43 9.28
C LEU A 13 15.02 -26.92 9.70
N ARG A 14 14.69 -26.86 10.99
CA ARG A 14 13.44 -27.40 11.57
C ARG A 14 12.55 -26.33 12.21
N ARG A 15 13.00 -25.08 12.25
CA ARG A 15 12.29 -23.98 12.92
C ARG A 15 12.40 -22.70 12.09
N PRO A 16 11.44 -21.77 12.22
CA PRO A 16 11.55 -20.45 11.63
C PRO A 16 12.90 -19.79 11.98
N PRO A 17 13.51 -19.05 11.03
CA PRO A 17 14.73 -18.30 11.29
C PRO A 17 14.59 -17.39 12.52
N ARG A 18 15.66 -17.29 13.30
CA ARG A 18 15.70 -16.43 14.49
C ARG A 18 16.59 -15.23 14.26
N VAL A 19 16.07 -14.05 14.56
CA VAL A 19 16.81 -12.79 14.51
C VAL A 19 17.32 -12.46 15.90
N TYR A 20 18.63 -12.26 16.03
CA TYR A 20 19.27 -11.79 17.26
C TYR A 20 19.53 -10.29 17.15
N VAL A 21 19.09 -9.54 18.16
CA VAL A 21 19.24 -8.09 18.23
C VAL A 21 20.41 -7.76 19.14
N LYS A 22 21.48 -7.22 18.58
CA LYS A 22 22.72 -6.90 19.30
C LYS A 22 23.12 -5.44 19.12
N SER A 23 24.00 -4.95 20.00
CA SER A 23 24.68 -3.68 19.79
C SER A 23 25.58 -3.73 18.55
N ALA A 24 25.83 -2.57 17.96
CA ALA A 24 26.69 -2.43 16.79
C ALA A 24 28.11 -3.01 16.99
N ASP A 25 28.63 -2.94 18.22
CA ASP A 25 29.93 -3.48 18.63
C ASP A 25 29.89 -4.95 19.07
N LEU A 26 28.73 -5.60 18.94
CA LEU A 26 28.48 -7.01 19.30
C LEU A 26 28.61 -7.37 20.79
N LYS A 27 28.85 -6.40 21.67
CA LYS A 27 29.07 -6.67 23.10
C LYS A 27 27.78 -6.96 23.87
N THR A 28 26.68 -6.34 23.47
CA THR A 28 25.40 -6.45 24.16
C THR A 28 24.40 -7.18 23.28
N SER A 29 23.73 -8.19 23.85
CA SER A 29 22.57 -8.83 23.23
C SER A 29 21.30 -8.32 23.90
N TYR A 30 20.41 -7.71 23.14
CA TYR A 30 19.17 -7.14 23.64
C TYR A 30 18.04 -8.17 23.68
N GLY A 31 18.08 -9.17 22.80
CA GLY A 31 17.13 -10.28 22.76
C GLY A 31 17.10 -10.97 21.39
N SER A 32 16.03 -11.72 21.14
CA SER A 32 15.81 -12.36 19.84
C SER A 32 14.33 -12.61 19.58
N PHE A 33 13.94 -12.69 18.31
CA PHE A 33 12.59 -13.07 17.89
C PHE A 33 12.66 -14.01 16.69
N ASN A 34 11.59 -14.75 16.43
CA ASN A 34 11.50 -15.57 15.23
C ASN A 34 10.88 -14.73 14.10
N VAL A 35 11.30 -14.94 12.85
CA VAL A 35 10.80 -14.15 11.70
C VAL A 35 9.29 -14.29 11.47
N ASP A 36 8.69 -15.39 11.92
CA ASP A 36 7.24 -15.65 11.87
C ASP A 36 6.48 -15.11 13.09
N ASN A 37 7.19 -14.59 14.09
CA ASN A 37 6.62 -13.95 15.28
C ASN A 37 7.51 -12.78 15.72
N ILE A 38 7.45 -11.69 14.95
CA ILE A 38 8.24 -10.47 15.19
C ILE A 38 7.84 -9.75 16.48
N GLU A 39 6.58 -9.84 16.89
CA GLU A 39 6.06 -9.24 18.12
C GLU A 39 6.58 -9.96 19.38
N GLY A 40 7.10 -11.18 19.24
CA GLY A 40 7.69 -11.95 20.32
C GLY A 40 9.04 -11.43 20.84
N PHE A 41 9.54 -10.28 20.37
CA PHE A 41 10.73 -9.65 20.92
C PHE A 41 10.42 -9.04 22.30
N ASP A 42 11.16 -9.46 23.32
CA ASP A 42 10.96 -9.08 24.72
C ASP A 42 11.95 -8.03 25.23
N GLY A 43 12.94 -7.64 24.42
CA GLY A 43 14.02 -6.73 24.81
C GLY A 43 13.76 -5.25 24.55
N TRP A 44 12.51 -4.82 24.36
CA TRP A 44 12.15 -3.45 23.98
C TRP A 44 12.57 -2.41 25.04
N ASP A 45 12.50 -2.76 26.31
CA ASP A 45 12.87 -1.94 27.46
C ASP A 45 14.37 -1.59 27.48
N LYS A 46 15.21 -2.42 26.85
CA LYS A 46 16.68 -2.26 26.80
C LYS A 46 17.15 -1.36 25.66
N LEU A 47 16.26 -0.90 24.79
CA LEU A 47 16.60 -0.14 23.59
C LEU A 47 16.37 1.36 23.76
N SER A 48 17.30 2.17 23.25
CA SER A 48 17.07 3.61 23.06
C SER A 48 16.00 3.85 21.99
N ILE A 49 15.45 5.08 21.92
CA ILE A 49 14.43 5.44 20.92
C ILE A 49 14.93 5.15 19.50
N GLY A 50 16.15 5.58 19.15
CA GLY A 50 16.72 5.31 17.83
C GLY A 50 16.88 3.81 17.54
N GLN A 51 17.27 3.01 18.53
CA GLN A 51 17.34 1.55 18.38
C GLN A 51 15.94 0.91 18.23
N LYS A 52 14.92 1.42 18.91
CA LYS A 52 13.54 0.97 18.75
C LYS A 52 13.02 1.24 17.34
N VAL A 53 13.29 2.43 16.81
CA VAL A 53 12.93 2.80 15.43
C VAL A 53 13.67 1.92 14.42
N GLU A 54 15.00 1.78 14.53
CA GLU A 54 15.78 0.91 13.63
C GLU A 54 15.27 -0.56 13.66
N LEU A 55 14.91 -1.07 14.85
CA LEU A 55 14.35 -2.41 14.97
C LEU A 55 12.94 -2.55 14.37
N LYS A 56 12.07 -1.56 14.59
CA LYS A 56 10.71 -1.52 14.01
C LYS A 56 10.76 -1.53 12.49
N GLN A 57 11.60 -0.69 11.88
CA GLN A 57 11.81 -0.67 10.43
C GLN A 57 12.22 -2.05 9.90
N PHE A 58 13.19 -2.69 10.57
CA PHE A 58 13.63 -4.03 10.18
C PHE A 58 12.50 -5.06 10.29
N MET A 59 11.73 -5.04 11.39
CA MET A 59 10.61 -5.97 11.60
C MET A 59 9.49 -5.78 10.58
N GLN A 60 9.14 -4.53 10.25
CA GLN A 60 8.18 -4.21 9.19
C GLN A 60 8.66 -4.72 7.82
N ASN A 61 9.95 -4.57 7.52
CA ASN A 61 10.51 -5.10 6.29
C ASN A 61 10.46 -6.64 6.25
N VAL A 62 10.84 -7.31 7.35
CA VAL A 62 10.73 -8.77 7.45
C VAL A 62 9.27 -9.20 7.21
N LYS A 63 8.31 -8.57 7.88
CA LYS A 63 6.88 -8.85 7.70
C LYS A 63 6.46 -8.72 6.24
N ALA A 64 6.74 -7.59 5.62
CA ALA A 64 6.36 -7.32 4.23
C ALA A 64 7.03 -8.31 3.25
N VAL A 65 8.30 -8.68 3.46
CA VAL A 65 8.96 -9.70 2.62
C VAL A 65 8.27 -11.06 2.76
N TYR A 66 7.92 -11.48 3.97
CA TYR A 66 7.25 -12.77 4.17
C TYR A 66 5.81 -12.78 3.65
N ASP A 67 5.05 -11.70 3.88
CA ASP A 67 3.66 -11.57 3.45
C ASP A 67 3.53 -11.57 1.91
N HIS A 68 4.47 -10.91 1.21
CA HIS A 68 4.39 -10.71 -0.25
C HIS A 68 5.22 -11.69 -1.07
N LEU A 69 6.38 -12.15 -0.57
CA LEU A 69 7.32 -12.97 -1.34
C LEU A 69 7.35 -14.44 -0.88
N ALA A 70 6.85 -14.73 0.33
CA ALA A 70 6.85 -16.06 0.94
C ALA A 70 8.15 -16.85 0.66
N PRO A 71 9.33 -16.32 1.05
CA PRO A 71 10.61 -16.88 0.65
C PRO A 71 10.77 -18.31 1.19
N SER A 72 11.25 -19.21 0.34
CA SER A 72 11.53 -20.59 0.77
C SER A 72 12.67 -20.62 1.80
N PRO A 73 12.71 -21.61 2.71
CA PRO A 73 13.81 -21.77 3.67
C PRO A 73 15.19 -21.94 3.01
N ALA A 74 15.25 -22.40 1.76
CA ALA A 74 16.49 -22.54 0.98
C ALA A 74 17.01 -21.20 0.43
N ASN A 75 16.13 -20.21 0.21
CA ASN A 75 16.47 -18.86 -0.24
C ASN A 75 16.77 -17.89 0.93
N ALA A 76 16.91 -18.42 2.14
CA ALA A 76 16.94 -17.66 3.39
C ALA A 76 18.30 -17.01 3.73
N LEU A 77 19.22 -16.93 2.77
CA LEU A 77 20.37 -16.00 2.80
C LEU A 77 19.94 -14.56 2.48
N THR A 78 18.76 -14.16 2.96
CA THR A 78 18.11 -12.92 2.57
C THR A 78 18.62 -11.78 3.44
N ASP A 79 19.38 -10.88 2.83
CA ASP A 79 19.63 -9.57 3.39
C ASP A 79 18.32 -8.77 3.35
N PHE A 80 17.55 -8.77 4.44
CA PHE A 80 16.30 -7.98 4.57
C PHE A 80 16.60 -6.48 4.75
N ARG A 81 17.56 -5.92 4.02
CA ARG A 81 17.87 -4.49 4.07
C ARG A 81 17.61 -3.88 2.71
N PHE A 82 16.65 -2.97 2.66
CA PHE A 82 16.53 -2.05 1.54
C PHE A 82 17.77 -1.14 1.48
N ARG A 83 18.36 -1.01 0.30
CA ARG A 83 19.47 -0.08 0.06
C ARG A 83 18.89 1.20 -0.50
N LEU A 84 18.76 2.20 0.37
CA LEU A 84 18.27 3.54 0.02
C LEU A 84 19.41 4.57 0.19
N PRO A 85 19.33 5.73 -0.51
CA PRO A 85 20.25 6.84 -0.30
C PRO A 85 20.32 7.23 1.18
N TYR A 86 21.51 7.65 1.61
CA TYR A 86 21.76 7.92 3.03
C TYR A 86 20.87 9.06 3.56
N GLU A 87 20.75 10.13 2.79
CA GLU A 87 19.95 11.30 3.12
C GLU A 87 18.47 10.95 3.28
N PHE A 88 17.99 10.00 2.47
CA PHE A 88 16.61 9.53 2.52
C PHE A 88 16.34 8.66 3.76
N MET A 89 17.29 7.79 4.11
CA MET A 89 17.21 6.99 5.35
C MET A 89 17.21 7.88 6.60
N GLU A 90 18.03 8.92 6.61
CA GLU A 90 18.07 9.87 7.72
C GLU A 90 16.76 10.66 7.85
N LEU A 91 16.16 11.07 6.73
CA LEU A 91 14.83 11.69 6.72
C LEU A 91 13.76 10.75 7.27
N LEU A 92 13.73 9.49 6.79
CA LEU A 92 12.78 8.49 7.22
C LEU A 92 12.87 8.24 8.73
N GLU A 93 14.07 8.05 9.26
CA GLU A 93 14.30 7.85 10.71
C GLU A 93 13.76 9.04 11.52
N ARG A 94 14.06 10.28 11.10
CA ARG A 94 13.59 11.48 11.79
C ARG A 94 12.06 11.58 11.78
N ILE A 95 11.41 11.28 10.65
CA ILE A 95 9.95 11.26 10.55
C ILE A 95 9.38 10.15 11.44
N GLU A 96 9.98 8.97 11.45
CA GLU A 96 9.48 7.83 12.22
C GLU A 96 9.63 8.04 13.73
N ILE A 97 10.67 8.76 14.19
CA ILE A 97 10.78 9.21 15.58
C ILE A 97 9.59 10.12 15.92
N ILE A 98 9.29 11.12 15.08
CA ILE A 98 8.15 12.03 15.28
C ILE A 98 6.83 11.23 15.30
N CYS A 99 6.64 10.31 14.37
CA CYS A 99 5.46 9.44 14.33
C CYS A 99 5.36 8.60 15.61
N HIS A 100 6.46 8.02 16.08
CA HIS A 100 6.49 7.21 17.29
C HIS A 100 6.12 8.02 18.54
N GLU A 101 6.62 9.25 18.67
CA GLU A 101 6.30 10.14 19.79
C GLU A 101 4.82 10.57 19.81
N ASN A 102 4.14 10.53 18.66
CA ASN A 102 2.73 10.90 18.50
C ASN A 102 1.79 9.69 18.34
N ASP A 103 2.28 8.48 18.60
CA ASP A 103 1.52 7.22 18.44
C ASP A 103 0.92 7.02 17.04
N VAL A 104 1.65 7.47 16.01
CA VAL A 104 1.30 7.27 14.60
C VAL A 104 2.14 6.12 14.03
N GLU A 105 1.49 5.12 13.45
CA GLU A 105 2.18 4.04 12.75
C GLU A 105 2.60 4.48 11.34
N LEU A 106 3.90 4.38 11.06
CA LEU A 106 4.46 4.54 9.72
C LEU A 106 4.99 3.20 9.25
N ASN A 107 4.40 2.61 8.21
CA ASN A 107 4.88 1.38 7.57
C ASN A 107 5.05 1.61 6.06
N ILE A 108 6.28 1.90 5.65
CA ILE A 108 6.59 2.16 4.24
C ILE A 108 6.92 0.90 3.44
N PHE A 109 7.38 -0.17 4.11
CA PHE A 109 7.94 -1.35 3.45
C PHE A 109 6.88 -2.17 2.73
N ASP A 110 5.70 -2.29 3.33
CA ASP A 110 4.55 -2.97 2.72
C ASP A 110 4.17 -2.33 1.37
N SER A 111 4.00 -1.00 1.38
CA SER A 111 3.68 -0.21 0.18
C SER A 111 4.80 -0.27 -0.87
N MET A 112 6.07 -0.20 -0.45
CA MET A 112 7.21 -0.29 -1.36
C MET A 112 7.29 -1.66 -2.05
N ILE A 113 7.21 -2.76 -1.30
CA ILE A 113 7.27 -4.12 -1.85
C ILE A 113 6.10 -4.35 -2.80
N THR A 114 4.89 -3.96 -2.39
CA THR A 114 3.69 -4.05 -3.23
C THR A 114 3.87 -3.28 -4.55
N SER A 115 4.38 -2.05 -4.49
CA SER A 115 4.62 -1.23 -5.68
C SER A 115 5.68 -1.84 -6.61
N ILE A 116 6.78 -2.36 -6.07
CA ILE A 116 7.82 -3.04 -6.84
C ILE A 116 7.24 -4.25 -7.59
N ILE A 117 6.49 -5.11 -6.89
CA ILE A 117 5.85 -6.29 -7.48
C ILE A 117 4.90 -5.88 -8.61
N GLN A 118 4.12 -4.82 -8.42
CA GLN A 118 3.21 -4.32 -9.45
C GLN A 118 3.96 -3.79 -10.67
N GLN A 119 5.02 -2.99 -10.47
CA GLN A 119 5.83 -2.49 -11.58
C GLN A 119 6.47 -3.64 -12.38
N MET A 120 6.95 -4.69 -11.69
CA MET A 120 7.42 -5.91 -12.34
C MET A 120 6.32 -6.57 -13.18
N LYS A 121 5.12 -6.78 -12.62
CA LYS A 121 3.99 -7.38 -13.35
C LYS A 121 3.55 -6.54 -14.55
N ILE A 122 3.49 -5.23 -14.40
CA ILE A 122 3.15 -4.29 -15.48
C ILE A 122 4.21 -4.36 -16.58
N ALA A 123 5.49 -4.38 -16.25
CA ALA A 123 6.56 -4.52 -17.23
C ALA A 123 6.44 -5.86 -17.99
N VAL A 124 6.25 -6.97 -17.28
CA VAL A 124 6.09 -8.30 -17.88
C VAL A 124 4.86 -8.39 -18.78
N SER A 125 3.75 -7.75 -18.41
CA SER A 125 2.53 -7.73 -19.23
C SER A 125 2.71 -7.10 -20.61
N LYS A 126 3.70 -6.20 -20.76
CA LYS A 126 4.03 -5.52 -22.02
C LYS A 126 4.92 -6.35 -22.94
N LEU A 127 5.48 -7.46 -22.44
CA LEU A 127 6.28 -8.38 -23.25
C LEU A 127 5.40 -9.27 -24.13
N SER A 128 5.99 -9.88 -25.15
CA SER A 128 5.34 -10.80 -26.09
C SER A 128 6.26 -11.98 -26.43
N GLY A 129 5.67 -13.10 -26.87
CA GLY A 129 6.41 -14.30 -27.28
C GLY A 129 7.24 -14.93 -26.15
N GLU A 130 8.35 -15.56 -26.53
CA GLU A 130 9.25 -16.32 -25.64
C GLU A 130 9.76 -15.48 -24.45
N SER A 131 10.03 -14.18 -24.65
CA SER A 131 10.46 -13.29 -23.55
C SER A 131 9.39 -13.10 -22.48
N LYS A 132 8.11 -13.13 -22.86
CA LYS A 132 7.00 -13.05 -21.90
C LYS A 132 6.89 -14.36 -21.11
N GLU A 133 6.98 -15.49 -21.79
CA GLU A 133 6.91 -16.82 -21.18
C GLU A 133 8.02 -16.99 -20.14
N HIS A 134 9.26 -16.66 -20.52
CA HIS A 134 10.40 -16.71 -19.60
C HIS A 134 10.22 -15.78 -18.39
N ALA A 135 9.73 -14.55 -18.60
CA ALA A 135 9.51 -13.60 -17.51
C ALA A 135 8.38 -14.03 -16.56
N LEU A 136 7.33 -14.69 -17.08
CA LEU A 136 6.26 -15.25 -16.26
C LEU A 136 6.76 -16.42 -15.41
N GLU A 137 7.61 -17.30 -15.95
CA GLU A 137 8.25 -18.36 -15.16
C GLU A 137 9.12 -17.81 -14.02
N LEU A 138 9.82 -16.70 -14.25
CA LEU A 138 10.61 -16.04 -13.20
C LEU A 138 9.72 -15.46 -12.10
N LEU A 139 8.58 -14.86 -12.45
CA LEU A 139 7.59 -14.41 -11.46
C LEU A 139 7.00 -15.58 -10.69
N ASP A 140 6.72 -16.71 -11.35
CA ASP A 140 6.14 -17.89 -10.71
C ASP A 140 7.11 -18.53 -9.70
N LYS A 141 8.38 -18.67 -10.07
CA LYS A 141 9.46 -19.12 -9.17
C LYS A 141 9.62 -18.26 -7.92
N ALA A 142 9.23 -16.99 -8.00
CA ALA A 142 9.27 -16.04 -6.89
C ALA A 142 7.94 -15.96 -6.11
N ASN A 143 6.98 -16.85 -6.37
CA ASN A 143 5.60 -16.80 -5.85
C ASN A 143 4.82 -15.53 -6.23
N LEU A 144 5.28 -14.80 -7.26
CA LEU A 144 4.69 -13.55 -7.71
C LEU A 144 3.69 -13.74 -8.85
N ALA A 145 3.62 -14.91 -9.49
CA ALA A 145 2.72 -15.14 -10.62
C ALA A 145 1.24 -15.10 -10.24
N HIS A 146 0.90 -15.46 -8.99
CA HIS A 146 -0.48 -15.34 -8.53
C HIS A 146 -0.88 -13.86 -8.39
N TYR A 147 -2.01 -13.52 -9.00
CA TYR A 147 -2.65 -12.23 -8.83
C TYR A 147 -3.27 -12.19 -7.44
N GLN A 148 -2.53 -11.73 -6.43
CA GLN A 148 -3.18 -11.18 -5.25
C GLN A 148 -3.89 -9.91 -5.69
N LYS A 149 -5.22 -9.94 -5.60
CA LYS A 149 -6.05 -8.76 -5.81
C LYS A 149 -5.59 -7.72 -4.78
N ILE A 150 -5.08 -6.60 -5.29
CA ILE A 150 -4.62 -5.48 -4.46
C ILE A 150 -5.72 -5.15 -3.45
N ASP A 151 -5.36 -5.17 -2.17
CA ASP A 151 -6.26 -4.77 -1.11
C ASP A 151 -6.27 -3.24 -1.03
N TYR A 152 -7.42 -2.65 -1.35
CA TYR A 152 -7.63 -1.20 -1.28
C TYR A 152 -8.34 -0.79 0.01
N SER A 153 -8.43 -1.66 1.01
CA SER A 153 -9.20 -1.40 2.24
C SER A 153 -8.76 -0.11 2.93
N ASN A 154 -7.46 0.17 3.01
CA ASN A 154 -6.96 1.40 3.65
C ASN A 154 -7.28 2.66 2.85
N GLN A 155 -7.12 2.62 1.53
CA GLN A 155 -7.47 3.71 0.63
C GLN A 155 -8.98 4.00 0.71
N ILE A 156 -9.80 2.95 0.74
CA ILE A 156 -11.25 3.07 0.90
C ILE A 156 -11.60 3.72 2.25
N LYS A 157 -10.98 3.28 3.36
CA LYS A 157 -11.20 3.94 4.67
C LYS A 157 -10.81 5.41 4.64
N ALA A 158 -9.67 5.75 4.02
CA ALA A 158 -9.22 7.14 3.88
C ALA A 158 -10.22 7.99 3.07
N ILE A 159 -10.69 7.49 1.93
CA ILE A 159 -11.72 8.15 1.11
C ILE A 159 -12.98 8.44 1.94
N PHE A 160 -13.49 7.46 2.67
CA PHE A 160 -14.71 7.63 3.46
C PHE A 160 -14.52 8.45 4.73
N SER A 161 -13.30 8.48 5.28
CA SER A 161 -12.91 9.37 6.38
C SER A 161 -12.89 10.82 5.90
N GLU A 162 -12.29 11.07 4.74
CA GLU A 162 -12.27 12.41 4.14
C GLU A 162 -13.68 12.89 3.78
N LEU A 163 -14.51 11.98 3.25
CA LEU A 163 -15.89 12.28 2.92
C LEU A 163 -16.73 12.72 4.14
N GLN A 164 -16.33 12.37 5.37
CA GLN A 164 -17.03 12.85 6.58
C GLN A 164 -17.00 14.38 6.69
N ALA A 165 -15.98 15.03 6.14
CA ALA A 165 -15.84 16.48 6.18
C ALA A 165 -16.64 17.20 5.07
N VAL A 166 -17.29 16.45 4.17
CA VAL A 166 -18.17 17.01 3.14
C VAL A 166 -19.58 17.24 3.70
N HIS A 167 -20.09 18.46 3.54
CA HIS A 167 -21.46 18.82 3.88
C HIS A 167 -22.47 18.11 2.96
N ASN A 168 -23.60 17.66 3.51
CA ASN A 168 -24.66 16.94 2.81
C ASN A 168 -24.18 15.68 2.05
N ARG A 169 -23.12 15.03 2.55
CA ARG A 169 -22.50 13.84 1.93
C ARG A 169 -23.48 12.73 1.56
N SER A 170 -24.51 12.47 2.38
CA SER A 170 -25.52 11.45 2.08
C SER A 170 -26.31 11.77 0.82
N GLU A 171 -26.78 13.02 0.70
CA GLU A 171 -27.52 13.49 -0.48
C GLU A 171 -26.62 13.51 -1.71
N LYS A 172 -25.39 14.02 -1.57
CA LYS A 172 -24.42 14.06 -2.67
C LYS A 172 -24.07 12.66 -3.17
N LEU A 173 -23.84 11.70 -2.27
CA LEU A 173 -23.61 10.30 -2.65
C LEU A 173 -24.81 9.72 -3.39
N HIS A 174 -26.02 9.98 -2.91
CA HIS A 174 -27.24 9.53 -3.55
C HIS A 174 -27.38 10.08 -4.98
N GLN A 175 -27.16 11.38 -5.15
CA GLN A 175 -27.20 12.04 -6.45
C GLN A 175 -26.13 11.47 -7.41
N LYS A 176 -24.89 11.27 -6.94
CA LYS A 176 -23.83 10.65 -7.76
C LYS A 176 -24.14 9.19 -8.09
N ALA A 177 -24.76 8.45 -7.17
CA ALA A 177 -25.16 7.07 -7.40
C ALA A 177 -26.18 6.95 -8.55
N ILE A 178 -27.18 7.84 -8.58
CA ILE A 178 -28.15 7.94 -9.68
C ILE A 178 -27.45 8.37 -10.97
N ASN A 179 -26.74 9.51 -10.94
CA ASN A 179 -26.23 10.14 -12.16
C ASN A 179 -25.11 9.34 -12.84
N LEU A 180 -24.27 8.67 -12.06
CA LEU A 180 -23.12 7.94 -12.61
C LEU A 180 -23.50 6.48 -12.90
N PHE A 181 -24.24 5.83 -12.02
CA PHE A 181 -24.41 4.36 -12.06
C PHE A 181 -25.85 3.87 -12.12
N ASP A 182 -26.83 4.78 -12.25
CA ASP A 182 -28.26 4.46 -12.23
C ASP A 182 -28.64 3.62 -10.99
N LYS A 183 -28.14 4.04 -9.83
CA LYS A 183 -28.39 3.42 -8.53
C LYS A 183 -29.20 4.36 -7.64
N ASP A 184 -30.48 4.06 -7.50
CA ASP A 184 -31.34 4.64 -6.47
C ASP A 184 -31.04 4.00 -5.10
N LYS A 185 -29.91 4.41 -4.53
CA LYS A 185 -29.50 4.02 -3.17
C LYS A 185 -29.00 5.22 -2.40
N SER A 186 -29.50 5.38 -1.18
CA SER A 186 -29.05 6.39 -0.22
C SER A 186 -28.38 5.72 0.97
N TYR A 187 -27.41 6.42 1.57
CA TYR A 187 -26.65 5.94 2.73
C TYR A 187 -26.75 6.96 3.84
N SER A 188 -27.16 6.51 5.03
CA SER A 188 -27.23 7.36 6.22
C SER A 188 -25.84 7.83 6.67
N PRO A 189 -25.73 8.97 7.38
CA PRO A 189 -24.45 9.43 7.91
C PRO A 189 -23.72 8.39 8.77
N MET A 190 -24.46 7.57 9.53
CA MET A 190 -23.87 6.47 10.30
C MET A 190 -23.30 5.37 9.42
N ALA A 191 -23.98 4.97 8.34
CA ALA A 191 -23.46 3.96 7.43
C ALA A 191 -22.15 4.42 6.77
N ILE A 192 -22.08 5.68 6.36
CA ILE A 192 -20.86 6.27 5.79
C ILE A 192 -19.73 6.31 6.84
N LYS A 193 -20.06 6.61 8.10
CA LYS A 193 -19.09 6.58 9.20
C LYS A 193 -18.54 5.16 9.45
N GLY A 194 -19.40 4.14 9.41
CA GLY A 194 -18.96 2.74 9.52
C GLY A 194 -18.00 2.34 8.38
N MET A 195 -18.21 2.84 7.16
CA MET A 195 -17.27 2.64 6.04
C MET A 195 -15.92 3.34 6.28
N ALA A 196 -15.92 4.54 6.87
CA ALA A 196 -14.70 5.27 7.23
C ALA A 196 -13.87 4.51 8.29
N GLN A 197 -14.54 3.82 9.22
CA GLN A 197 -13.91 3.01 10.26
C GLN A 197 -13.51 1.61 9.76
N GLY A 198 -14.01 1.20 8.59
CA GLY A 198 -13.78 -0.13 8.03
C GLY A 198 -14.68 -1.22 8.59
N GLU A 199 -15.77 -0.85 9.26
CA GLU A 199 -16.77 -1.79 9.78
C GLU A 199 -17.59 -2.41 8.65
N THR A 200 -17.71 -1.72 7.52
CA THR A 200 -18.42 -2.18 6.33
C THR A 200 -17.62 -1.94 5.06
N THR A 201 -17.70 -2.87 4.11
CA THR A 201 -17.01 -2.76 2.82
C THR A 201 -17.94 -2.17 1.77
N PRO A 202 -17.69 -0.93 1.28
CA PRO A 202 -18.50 -0.32 0.24
C PRO A 202 -18.28 -1.00 -1.12
N SER A 203 -19.33 -1.00 -1.95
CA SER A 203 -19.25 -1.48 -3.33
C SER A 203 -18.42 -0.54 -4.21
N LYS A 204 -17.78 -1.08 -5.26
CA LYS A 204 -16.88 -0.31 -6.16
C LYS A 204 -17.50 0.96 -6.75
N TRP A 205 -18.76 0.90 -7.18
CA TRP A 205 -19.45 2.08 -7.73
C TRP A 205 -19.65 3.17 -6.68
N LEU A 206 -19.86 2.79 -5.41
CA LEU A 206 -20.03 3.73 -4.31
C LEU A 206 -18.70 4.40 -3.95
N VAL A 207 -17.61 3.62 -3.96
CA VAL A 207 -16.24 4.17 -3.81
C VAL A 207 -15.96 5.19 -4.93
N SER A 208 -16.30 4.86 -6.18
CA SER A 208 -16.15 5.78 -7.31
C SER A 208 -16.97 7.06 -7.14
N CYS A 209 -18.23 6.97 -6.65
CA CYS A 209 -19.05 8.15 -6.33
C CYS A 209 -18.42 9.02 -5.24
N ALA A 210 -17.87 8.41 -4.18
CA ALA A 210 -17.21 9.14 -3.10
C ALA A 210 -15.98 9.90 -3.59
N ILE A 211 -15.14 9.24 -4.41
CA ILE A 211 -13.99 9.89 -5.04
C ILE A 211 -14.45 11.03 -5.95
N ASP A 212 -15.52 10.84 -6.72
CA ASP A 212 -16.05 11.88 -7.62
C ASP A 212 -16.52 13.15 -6.89
N ILE A 213 -17.06 13.01 -5.66
CA ILE A 213 -17.38 14.14 -4.78
C ILE A 213 -16.11 14.81 -4.26
N LEU A 214 -15.12 14.03 -3.85
CA LEU A 214 -13.86 14.58 -3.33
C LEU A 214 -13.06 15.29 -4.42
N ILE A 215 -13.16 14.88 -5.68
CA ILE A 215 -12.61 15.61 -6.82
C ILE A 215 -13.22 17.02 -6.90
N ASP A 216 -14.54 17.13 -6.70
CA ASP A 216 -15.26 18.40 -6.80
C ASP A 216 -14.98 19.33 -5.60
N GLU A 217 -14.75 18.79 -4.40
CA GLU A 217 -14.77 19.59 -3.15
C GLU A 217 -13.49 19.53 -2.31
N ARG A 218 -12.63 18.53 -2.52
CA ARG A 218 -11.48 18.19 -1.65
C ARG A 218 -10.28 17.69 -2.46
N LYS A 219 -10.05 18.27 -3.65
CA LYS A 219 -9.07 17.78 -4.62
C LYS A 219 -7.65 17.64 -4.04
N GLU A 220 -7.15 18.66 -3.34
CA GLU A 220 -5.80 18.65 -2.76
C GLU A 220 -5.62 17.50 -1.74
N SER A 221 -6.60 17.31 -0.86
CA SER A 221 -6.62 16.21 0.09
C SER A 221 -6.62 14.86 -0.62
N LEU A 222 -7.42 14.71 -1.68
CA LEU A 222 -7.48 13.49 -2.48
C LEU A 222 -6.14 13.17 -3.15
N GLU A 223 -5.47 14.16 -3.74
CA GLU A 223 -4.17 13.99 -4.41
C GLU A 223 -3.05 13.64 -3.42
N SER A 224 -3.16 14.08 -2.16
CA SER A 224 -2.20 13.69 -1.12
C SER A 224 -2.41 12.27 -0.57
N MET A 225 -3.63 11.70 -0.69
CA MET A 225 -3.95 10.38 -0.12
C MET A 225 -3.97 9.24 -1.15
N LEU A 226 -4.21 9.54 -2.43
CA LEU A 226 -4.31 8.55 -3.51
C LEU A 226 -3.30 8.82 -4.61
N SER A 227 -2.63 7.78 -5.09
CA SER A 227 -1.82 7.84 -6.31
C SER A 227 -2.71 7.87 -7.56
N ALA A 228 -2.13 8.23 -8.71
CA ALA A 228 -2.80 8.11 -10.01
C ALA A 228 -3.27 6.66 -10.30
N ASP A 229 -2.56 5.66 -9.76
CA ASP A 229 -2.90 4.25 -9.90
C ASP A 229 -4.13 3.88 -9.07
N ASP A 230 -4.23 4.41 -7.85
CA ASP A 230 -5.39 4.26 -6.98
C ASP A 230 -6.62 4.92 -7.61
N LEU A 231 -6.49 6.16 -8.09
CA LEU A 231 -7.56 6.89 -8.78
C LEU A 231 -8.04 6.16 -10.03
N PHE A 232 -7.11 5.59 -10.81
CA PHE A 232 -7.49 4.77 -11.95
C PHE A 232 -8.28 3.52 -11.53
N MET A 233 -7.85 2.81 -10.49
CA MET A 233 -8.44 1.54 -10.07
C MET A 233 -9.76 1.69 -9.32
N LEU A 234 -9.89 2.72 -8.48
CA LEU A 234 -11.02 2.95 -7.59
C LEU A 234 -12.08 3.91 -8.16
N TRP A 235 -11.69 4.82 -9.04
CA TRP A 235 -12.61 5.80 -9.63
C TRP A 235 -12.82 5.57 -11.13
N ALA A 236 -11.77 5.69 -11.95
CA ALA A 236 -11.91 5.71 -13.41
C ALA A 236 -12.37 4.35 -13.99
N LYS A 237 -11.81 3.24 -13.51
CA LYS A 237 -12.14 1.90 -13.99
C LYS A 237 -13.60 1.50 -13.71
N PRO A 238 -14.17 1.74 -12.50
CA PRO A 238 -15.60 1.58 -12.28
C PRO A 238 -16.46 2.44 -13.21
N LEU A 239 -16.06 3.68 -13.51
CA LEU A 239 -16.81 4.57 -14.41
C LEU A 239 -16.90 4.03 -15.85
N LEU A 240 -15.97 3.19 -16.29
CA LEU A 240 -16.08 2.51 -17.59
C LEU A 240 -17.29 1.55 -17.68
N GLN A 241 -17.81 1.11 -16.53
CA GLN A 241 -18.99 0.25 -16.43
C GLN A 241 -20.28 1.06 -16.15
N SER A 242 -20.17 2.38 -16.16
CA SER A 242 -21.23 3.32 -15.80
C SER A 242 -22.01 3.77 -17.05
N THR A 243 -23.08 4.55 -16.87
CA THR A 243 -23.90 5.07 -17.98
C THR A 243 -23.29 6.29 -18.67
N LEU A 244 -22.18 6.82 -18.16
CA LEU A 244 -21.50 7.99 -18.72
C LEU A 244 -20.86 7.73 -20.08
N SER A 245 -20.84 8.77 -20.91
CA SER A 245 -20.03 8.75 -22.12
C SER A 245 -18.54 8.72 -21.78
N LYS A 246 -17.77 8.02 -22.62
CA LYS A 246 -16.33 7.89 -22.42
C LYS A 246 -15.63 9.24 -22.51
N GLU A 247 -16.10 10.16 -23.37
CA GLU A 247 -15.54 11.52 -23.47
C GLU A 247 -15.61 12.25 -22.12
N ASN A 248 -16.75 12.18 -21.42
CA ASN A 248 -16.92 12.84 -20.13
C ASN A 248 -15.95 12.29 -19.07
N ILE A 249 -15.68 10.98 -19.09
CA ILE A 249 -14.70 10.36 -18.18
C ILE A 249 -13.28 10.85 -18.50
N PHE A 250 -12.94 10.99 -19.79
CA PHE A 250 -11.63 11.49 -20.22
C PHE A 250 -11.41 12.96 -19.88
N ASP A 251 -12.41 13.80 -20.09
CA ASP A 251 -12.33 15.22 -19.77
C ASP A 251 -12.14 15.42 -18.27
N ARG A 252 -12.88 14.65 -17.46
CA ARG A 252 -12.75 14.66 -16.00
C ARG A 252 -11.41 14.08 -15.54
N ALA A 253 -10.90 13.04 -16.18
CA ALA A 253 -9.56 12.51 -15.88
C ALA A 253 -8.46 13.56 -16.14
N THR A 254 -8.63 14.39 -17.18
CA THR A 254 -7.70 15.45 -17.54
C THR A 254 -7.73 16.60 -16.52
N SER A 255 -8.87 16.87 -15.89
CA SER A 255 -8.97 17.91 -14.85
C SER A 255 -8.39 17.50 -13.50
N ILE A 256 -8.25 16.19 -13.25
CA ILE A 256 -7.71 15.64 -12.00
C ILE A 256 -6.21 15.41 -12.10
N ASP A 257 -5.74 14.85 -13.22
CA ASP A 257 -4.35 14.44 -13.39
C ASP A 257 -3.66 15.27 -14.46
N SER A 258 -2.92 16.29 -14.02
CA SER A 258 -2.12 17.16 -14.89
C SER A 258 -1.01 16.41 -15.64
N THR A 259 -0.63 15.21 -15.18
CA THR A 259 0.37 14.35 -15.83
C THR A 259 -0.22 13.36 -16.84
N ASN A 260 -1.55 13.38 -17.05
CA ASN A 260 -2.30 12.55 -18.01
C ASN A 260 -2.10 11.02 -17.86
N GLN A 261 -1.59 10.53 -16.72
CA GLN A 261 -1.39 9.11 -16.45
C GLN A 261 -2.72 8.34 -16.46
N ILE A 262 -3.76 8.87 -15.83
CA ILE A 262 -5.10 8.24 -15.79
C ILE A 262 -5.67 8.13 -17.21
N LYS A 263 -5.59 9.21 -18.00
CA LYS A 263 -6.05 9.25 -19.39
C LYS A 263 -5.31 8.23 -20.27
N ASN A 264 -3.98 8.17 -20.16
CA ASN A 264 -3.15 7.23 -20.90
C ASN A 264 -3.50 5.76 -20.57
N LYS A 265 -3.85 5.46 -19.31
CA LYS A 265 -4.30 4.12 -18.90
C LYS A 265 -5.69 3.79 -19.44
N LEU A 266 -6.62 4.74 -19.41
CA LEU A 266 -7.96 4.59 -19.98
C LEU A 266 -7.92 4.34 -21.49
N GLN A 267 -7.06 5.03 -22.24
CA GLN A 267 -6.88 4.82 -23.68
C GLN A 267 -6.32 3.43 -24.01
N LYS A 268 -5.36 2.93 -23.21
CA LYS A 268 -4.78 1.58 -23.41
C LYS A 268 -5.78 0.44 -23.22
N LEU A 269 -6.80 0.62 -22.36
CA LEU A 269 -7.88 -0.36 -22.19
C LEU A 269 -8.84 -0.43 -23.38
N GLN A 270 -8.79 0.53 -24.32
CA GLN A 270 -9.66 0.58 -25.49
C GLN A 270 -9.02 0.02 -26.77
N GLN A 271 -7.73 -0.34 -26.73
CA GLN A 271 -7.03 -0.99 -27.84
C GLN A 271 -7.11 -2.54 -27.80
N ILE A 272 -8.03 -3.08 -26.99
CA ILE A 272 -8.39 -4.50 -26.90
C ILE A 272 -9.88 -4.60 -27.23
#